data_AF-A0A5C8SDN6-F1
#
_entry.id   AF-A0A5C8SDN6-F1
#
_cell.length_a   1.000
_cell.length_b   1.000
_cell.length_c   1.000
_cell.angle_alpha   90.00
_cell.angle_beta   90.00
_cell.angle_gamma   90.00
#
_symmetry.space_group_name_H-M   'P 1'
#
loop_
_entity.id
_entity.type
_entity.pdbx_description
1 polymer ?
#
loop_
_entity_poly.entity_id
_entity_poly.type
_entity_poly.pdbx_seq_one_letter_code
_entity_poly.pdbx_strand_id
1 'polypeptide(L)'
;MRAETPSSTLAPIATVLVVAPMPAAPASAGNRKRLALTCSALQRAGFAVDFAYFAHEDQVYRRFGQHPPTDLAAMQADFQRTFLIEANETIPLKTRSLTFGIDEWGSAALDRFVAWYAAEHPDTVAILVNYVFLSRCLDYAQDMLKLIDTHDRFADRQLQYRPFRAEPNFYYTDRESEAAALDRADVVLAIQSEEAAYFAGLTDRRVLLLPPVFPVRAPFSAPRAIVRIGFVGHGNDPNLFSISKFAHAWAAGWTPDKPELRIAGEICHALGGLDLPGVMLLGYVDDLATFYAETDVIVAPMLMGSGLKMKVAEALSYGVPVVGTAIGFEGFGAEASAHRCADVAAVKAAILALRSDPAALAALTEACATLFARFNTISQQAEAELADVIHAASRKQPVAVAATAAFVEPVAQSWPIGVRSANSALQDDPSYGRLLATERLGEEAARAIRYAPERRRWFAGSTPAPETTPSLGPVAVALSTEWVRGKRLPRVIREAAACALRDARPDWATTARCVGASANGFALALVLPSHLLTGVRAVVAFLVEPNGGRAHELTLDGIAPLGLPPGFAFETQRPELTPVPAVVSVSGIGLAPIAPNGTVLFLTDDLIGRIAIAPARGSIQP
;
A
#
# COMPACT_ATOMS: atom_id res chain seq x y z
N MET A 1 35.78 -27.41 -41.32
CA MET A 1 35.92 -26.69 -40.04
C MET A 1 34.71 -25.79 -39.87
N ARG A 2 33.70 -26.23 -39.12
CA ARG A 2 32.62 -25.35 -38.66
C ARG A 2 33.10 -24.71 -37.36
N ALA A 3 33.05 -23.39 -37.28
CA ALA A 3 33.38 -22.63 -36.09
C ALA A 3 32.31 -22.88 -35.02
N GLU A 4 32.74 -23.29 -33.84
CA GLU A 4 31.91 -23.41 -32.64
C GLU A 4 31.58 -22.01 -32.13
N THR A 5 30.29 -21.69 -32.04
CA THR A 5 29.78 -20.53 -31.29
C THR A 5 29.88 -20.84 -29.80
N PRO A 6 30.45 -19.96 -28.96
CA PRO A 6 30.52 -20.20 -27.54
C PRO A 6 29.11 -20.09 -26.94
N SER A 7 28.59 -21.21 -26.44
CA SER A 7 27.45 -21.26 -25.53
C SER A 7 27.88 -20.61 -24.21
N SER A 8 27.50 -19.36 -23.98
CA SER A 8 27.64 -18.73 -22.66
C SER A 8 26.44 -19.12 -21.81
N THR A 9 26.47 -20.31 -21.20
CA THR A 9 25.60 -20.62 -20.07
C THR A 9 26.08 -19.78 -18.88
N LEU A 10 25.48 -18.60 -18.70
CA LEU A 10 25.59 -17.83 -17.47
C LEU A 10 25.21 -18.76 -16.31
N ALA A 11 26.04 -18.79 -15.26
CA ALA A 11 25.68 -19.49 -14.03
C ALA A 11 24.34 -18.98 -13.52
N PRO A 12 23.45 -19.84 -12.99
CA PRO A 12 22.18 -19.38 -12.49
C PRO A 12 22.35 -18.38 -11.35
N ILE A 13 21.58 -17.31 -11.43
CA ILE A 13 21.50 -16.28 -10.41
C ILE A 13 20.68 -16.86 -9.25
N ALA A 14 21.22 -16.79 -8.02
CA ALA A 14 20.49 -17.23 -6.83
C ALA A 14 19.28 -16.30 -6.59
N THR A 15 18.11 -16.89 -6.35
CA THR A 15 16.84 -16.16 -6.20
C THR A 15 16.46 -16.00 -4.74
N VAL A 16 15.97 -14.83 -4.35
CA VAL A 16 15.36 -14.55 -3.04
C VAL A 16 13.89 -14.22 -3.23
N LEU A 17 13.00 -14.95 -2.54
CA LEU A 17 11.59 -14.60 -2.46
C LEU A 17 11.39 -13.55 -1.38
N VAL A 18 10.85 -12.39 -1.72
CA VAL A 18 10.47 -11.34 -0.77
C VAL A 18 8.95 -11.31 -0.64
N VAL A 19 8.43 -11.54 0.56
CA VAL A 19 7.01 -11.50 0.89
C VAL A 19 6.71 -10.22 1.68
N ALA A 20 5.75 -9.42 1.23
CA ALA A 20 5.37 -8.20 1.94
C ALA A 20 3.85 -7.92 1.91
N PRO A 21 3.27 -7.37 3.00
CA PRO A 21 1.86 -6.98 3.05
C PRO A 21 1.54 -5.65 2.35
N MET A 22 2.55 -4.97 1.82
CA MET A 22 2.50 -3.67 1.15
C MET A 22 3.20 -3.74 -0.21
N PRO A 23 2.80 -2.90 -1.19
CA PRO A 23 3.46 -2.88 -2.48
C PRO A 23 4.83 -2.18 -2.39
N ALA A 24 5.78 -2.62 -3.22
CA ALA A 24 7.09 -1.98 -3.35
C ALA A 24 7.05 -0.68 -4.17
N ALA A 25 6.06 -0.52 -5.06
CA ALA A 25 5.90 0.69 -5.88
C ALA A 25 4.46 1.24 -5.85
N PRO A 26 4.28 2.57 -5.78
CA PRO A 26 5.32 3.57 -5.51
C PRO A 26 5.80 3.53 -4.05
N ALA A 27 7.07 3.88 -3.82
CA ALA A 27 7.68 3.98 -2.49
C ALA A 27 7.26 5.27 -1.74
N SER A 28 5.94 5.46 -1.58
CA SER A 28 5.31 6.67 -1.02
C SER A 28 5.21 6.69 0.52
N ALA A 29 5.54 5.59 1.19
CA ALA A 29 5.51 5.44 2.64
C ALA A 29 6.80 4.83 3.19
N GLY A 30 7.07 5.02 4.49
CA GLY A 30 8.32 4.57 5.11
C GLY A 30 8.57 3.07 4.99
N ASN A 31 7.54 2.24 5.23
CA ASN A 31 7.61 0.78 5.10
C ASN A 31 7.87 0.34 3.65
N ARG A 32 7.21 0.98 2.68
CA ARG A 32 7.43 0.73 1.24
C ARG A 32 8.82 1.14 0.78
N LYS A 33 9.34 2.26 1.29
CA LYS A 33 10.70 2.70 0.99
C LYS A 33 11.74 1.75 1.58
N ARG A 34 11.52 1.24 2.80
CA ARG A 34 12.36 0.17 3.37
C ARG A 34 12.35 -1.08 2.51
N LEU A 35 11.16 -1.54 2.11
CA LEU A 35 11.00 -2.70 1.23
C LEU A 35 11.77 -2.51 -0.08
N ALA A 36 11.53 -1.40 -0.78
CA ALA A 36 12.20 -1.10 -2.05
C ALA A 36 13.74 -1.05 -1.90
N LEU A 37 14.25 -0.37 -0.87
CA LEU A 37 15.70 -0.27 -0.63
C LEU A 37 16.32 -1.63 -0.28
N THR A 38 15.62 -2.46 0.48
CA THR A 38 16.07 -3.82 0.83
C THR A 38 16.10 -4.72 -0.42
N CYS A 39 15.06 -4.68 -1.26
CA CYS A 39 15.07 -5.42 -2.52
C CYS A 39 16.20 -4.93 -3.45
N SER A 40 16.41 -3.61 -3.56
CA SER A 40 17.53 -3.06 -4.33
C SER A 40 18.89 -3.48 -3.76
N ALA A 41 19.03 -3.63 -2.44
CA ALA A 41 20.26 -4.13 -1.82
C ALA A 41 20.54 -5.58 -2.23
N LEU A 42 19.52 -6.45 -2.20
CA LEU A 42 19.64 -7.83 -2.68
C LEU A 42 20.04 -7.89 -4.15
N GLN A 43 19.43 -7.06 -5.00
CA GLN A 43 19.75 -6.99 -6.43
C GLN A 43 21.20 -6.50 -6.67
N ARG A 44 21.66 -5.47 -5.93
CA ARG A 44 23.06 -5.01 -5.98
C ARG A 44 24.04 -6.09 -5.52
N ALA A 45 23.63 -6.94 -4.60
CA ALA A 45 24.40 -8.09 -4.13
C ALA A 45 24.39 -9.28 -5.10
N GLY A 46 23.72 -9.16 -6.24
CA GLY A 46 23.70 -10.15 -7.33
C GLY A 46 22.62 -11.22 -7.18
N PHE A 47 21.62 -11.03 -6.33
CA PHE A 47 20.46 -11.92 -6.25
C PHE A 47 19.38 -11.49 -7.24
N ALA A 48 18.70 -12.47 -7.83
CA ALA A 48 17.41 -12.21 -8.45
C ALA A 48 16.35 -12.13 -7.35
N VAL A 49 15.36 -11.26 -7.52
CA VAL A 49 14.30 -11.06 -6.53
C VAL A 49 12.98 -11.43 -7.14
N ASP A 50 12.31 -12.40 -6.52
CA ASP A 50 10.89 -12.62 -6.72
C ASP A 50 10.12 -11.91 -5.63
N PHE A 51 9.07 -11.19 -6.01
CA PHE A 51 8.30 -10.39 -5.07
C PHE A 51 6.87 -10.92 -4.95
N ALA A 52 6.47 -11.33 -3.76
CA ALA A 52 5.12 -11.72 -3.41
C ALA A 52 4.43 -10.63 -2.61
N TYR A 53 3.62 -9.83 -3.29
CA TYR A 53 2.78 -8.82 -2.68
C TYR A 53 1.50 -9.46 -2.15
N PHE A 54 1.40 -9.56 -0.83
CA PHE A 54 0.18 -9.92 -0.14
C PHE A 54 -0.63 -8.65 0.10
N ALA A 55 -1.79 -8.48 -0.54
CA ALA A 55 -2.62 -7.26 -0.49
C ALA A 55 -3.37 -7.10 0.85
N HIS A 56 -2.65 -7.28 1.95
CA HIS A 56 -3.13 -7.30 3.32
C HIS A 56 -3.31 -5.90 3.88
N GLU A 57 -2.32 -5.01 3.72
CA GLU A 57 -2.45 -3.62 4.18
C GLU A 57 -3.53 -2.85 3.42
N ASP A 58 -3.90 -3.26 2.21
CA ASP A 58 -5.01 -2.68 1.43
C ASP A 58 -6.30 -2.61 2.25
N GLN A 59 -6.55 -3.61 3.10
CA GLN A 59 -7.70 -3.63 4.00
C GLN A 59 -7.64 -2.51 5.05
N VAL A 60 -6.43 -2.14 5.51
CA VAL A 60 -6.22 -1.02 6.44
C VAL A 60 -6.53 0.31 5.75
N TYR A 61 -6.05 0.51 4.52
CA TYR A 61 -6.34 1.71 3.73
C TYR A 61 -7.86 1.90 3.50
N ARG A 62 -8.58 0.83 3.13
CA ARG A 62 -10.03 0.87 2.89
C ARG A 62 -10.82 1.38 4.08
N ARG A 63 -10.40 1.07 5.31
CA ARG A 63 -11.03 1.55 6.55
C ARG A 63 -11.11 3.08 6.59
N PHE A 64 -10.12 3.76 6.04
CA PHE A 64 -10.03 5.21 6.01
C PHE A 64 -10.60 5.81 4.72
N GLY A 65 -11.36 5.02 3.94
CA GLY A 65 -11.88 5.44 2.63
C GLY A 65 -10.78 5.68 1.60
N GLN A 66 -9.60 5.11 1.83
CA GLN A 66 -8.44 5.26 0.97
C GLN A 66 -8.18 3.97 0.22
N HIS A 67 -7.41 4.08 -0.84
CA HIS A 67 -6.81 2.95 -1.48
C HIS A 67 -5.30 3.13 -1.47
N PRO A 68 -4.52 2.05 -1.27
CA PRO A 68 -3.08 2.14 -1.41
C PRO A 68 -2.78 2.57 -2.86
N PRO A 69 -1.87 3.54 -3.07
CA PRO A 69 -1.29 3.73 -4.39
C PRO A 69 -0.50 2.47 -4.71
N THR A 70 -0.81 1.78 -5.80
CA THR A 70 -0.14 0.52 -6.15
C THR A 70 0.18 0.57 -7.64
N ASP A 71 1.46 0.46 -7.98
CA ASP A 71 1.94 0.38 -9.36
C ASP A 71 2.49 -1.02 -9.63
N LEU A 72 1.59 -1.92 -10.05
CA LEU A 72 1.93 -3.31 -10.35
C LEU A 72 2.88 -3.43 -11.55
N ALA A 73 2.79 -2.51 -12.51
CA ALA A 73 3.64 -2.51 -13.69
C ALA A 73 5.09 -2.18 -13.32
N ALA A 74 5.29 -1.15 -12.47
CA ALA A 74 6.62 -0.84 -11.94
C ALA A 74 7.22 -2.02 -11.16
N MET A 75 6.44 -2.67 -10.27
CA MET A 75 6.94 -3.85 -9.53
C MET A 75 7.29 -5.02 -10.45
N GLN A 76 6.56 -5.24 -11.55
CA GLN A 76 6.90 -6.28 -12.54
C GLN A 76 8.14 -5.94 -13.36
N ALA A 77 8.40 -4.67 -13.60
CA ALA A 77 9.62 -4.23 -14.27
C ALA A 77 10.85 -4.36 -13.36
N ASP A 78 10.66 -4.18 -12.05
CA ASP A 78 11.73 -4.18 -11.05
C ASP A 78 12.13 -5.59 -10.57
N PHE A 79 11.25 -6.59 -10.65
CA PHE A 79 11.47 -7.93 -10.08
C PHE A 79 11.45 -9.04 -11.13
N GLN A 80 12.14 -10.15 -10.87
CA GLN A 80 12.19 -11.30 -11.78
C GLN A 80 10.80 -11.92 -11.97
N ARG A 81 10.08 -12.14 -10.87
CA ARG A 81 8.67 -12.55 -10.84
C ARG A 81 7.94 -11.73 -9.80
N THR A 82 6.72 -11.31 -10.11
CA THR A 82 5.86 -10.55 -9.18
C THR A 82 4.54 -11.27 -9.01
N PHE A 83 4.23 -11.71 -7.79
CA PHE A 83 3.01 -12.40 -7.41
C PHE A 83 2.09 -11.47 -6.63
N LEU A 84 0.80 -11.47 -6.97
CA LEU A 84 -0.24 -10.82 -6.17
C LEU A 84 -1.04 -11.88 -5.44
N ILE A 85 -1.09 -11.76 -4.11
CA ILE A 85 -1.87 -12.63 -3.24
C ILE A 85 -2.98 -11.78 -2.64
N GLU A 86 -4.22 -12.07 -3.01
CA GLU A 86 -5.38 -11.37 -2.48
C GLU A 86 -5.60 -11.74 -1.01
N ALA A 87 -5.83 -10.73 -0.18
CA ALA A 87 -6.22 -10.93 1.21
C ALA A 87 -7.75 -11.09 1.28
N ASN A 88 -8.19 -12.35 1.23
CA ASN A 88 -9.62 -12.72 1.27
C ASN A 88 -10.16 -12.80 2.71
N GLU A 89 -9.28 -13.03 3.69
CA GLU A 89 -9.62 -13.05 5.11
C GLU A 89 -9.66 -11.62 5.65
N THR A 90 -10.71 -11.27 6.40
CA THR A 90 -10.81 -9.94 7.04
C THR A 90 -9.80 -9.81 8.17
N ILE A 91 -8.98 -8.76 8.12
CA ILE A 91 -8.03 -8.47 9.20
C ILE A 91 -8.78 -7.91 10.43
N PRO A 92 -8.60 -8.47 11.63
CA PRO A 92 -9.21 -7.90 12.82
C PRO A 92 -8.46 -6.64 13.21
N LEU A 93 -9.14 -5.50 13.12
CA LEU A 93 -8.58 -4.19 13.47
C LEU A 93 -8.64 -3.88 14.96
N LYS A 94 -9.40 -4.68 15.72
CA LYS A 94 -9.49 -4.63 17.17
C LYS A 94 -9.57 -6.05 17.71
N THR A 95 -9.00 -6.25 18.89
CA THR A 95 -9.12 -7.49 19.64
C THR A 95 -9.89 -7.25 20.93
N ARG A 96 -10.60 -8.27 21.41
CA ARG A 96 -11.22 -8.28 22.75
C ARG A 96 -10.24 -8.70 23.85
N SER A 97 -9.08 -9.22 23.44
CA SER A 97 -7.95 -9.55 24.31
C SER A 97 -7.13 -8.30 24.63
N LEU A 98 -6.12 -8.44 25.49
CA LEU A 98 -5.19 -7.35 25.80
C LEU A 98 -4.25 -7.02 24.63
N THR A 99 -3.98 -8.02 23.78
CA THR A 99 -3.06 -8.01 22.64
C THR A 99 -3.59 -8.91 21.53
N PHE A 100 -3.18 -8.68 20.28
CA PHE A 100 -3.46 -9.63 19.19
C PHE A 100 -2.56 -10.86 19.32
N GLY A 101 -3.09 -12.03 18.95
CA GLY A 101 -2.27 -13.23 18.79
C GLY A 101 -1.33 -13.10 17.60
N ILE A 102 -0.18 -13.79 17.62
CA ILE A 102 0.86 -13.62 16.60
C ILE A 102 0.37 -13.90 15.17
N ASP A 103 -0.50 -14.88 15.02
CA ASP A 103 -1.02 -15.34 13.72
C ASP A 103 -2.37 -14.75 13.36
N GLU A 104 -2.89 -13.81 14.16
CA GLU A 104 -4.23 -13.25 13.98
C GLU A 104 -4.34 -12.36 12.72
N TRP A 105 -3.21 -11.84 12.24
CA TRP A 105 -3.07 -11.14 10.95
C TRP A 105 -2.37 -12.00 9.88
N GLY A 106 -2.12 -13.29 10.17
CA GLY A 106 -1.66 -14.26 9.18
C GLY A 106 -2.77 -14.67 8.21
N SER A 107 -2.43 -15.36 7.12
CA SER A 107 -3.44 -15.84 6.17
C SER A 107 -3.12 -17.23 5.63
N ALA A 108 -4.13 -18.09 5.57
CA ALA A 108 -3.98 -19.41 4.99
C ALA A 108 -3.69 -19.34 3.48
N ALA A 109 -4.13 -18.28 2.80
CA ALA A 109 -3.81 -18.05 1.38
C ALA A 109 -2.30 -17.82 1.16
N LEU A 110 -1.68 -17.04 2.05
CA LEU A 110 -0.24 -16.81 2.02
C LEU A 110 0.53 -18.10 2.35
N ASP A 111 0.08 -18.85 3.35
CA ASP A 111 0.69 -20.14 3.72
C ASP A 111 0.70 -21.13 2.54
N ARG A 112 -0.45 -21.26 1.84
CA ARG A 112 -0.56 -22.10 0.63
C ARG A 112 0.31 -21.59 -0.52
N PHE A 113 0.44 -20.28 -0.68
CA PHE A 113 1.32 -19.68 -1.68
C PHE A 113 2.78 -20.05 -1.41
N VAL A 114 3.27 -19.88 -0.18
CA VAL A 114 4.67 -20.19 0.16
C VAL A 114 4.95 -21.68 -0.01
N ALA A 115 4.03 -22.55 0.41
CA ALA A 115 4.14 -23.99 0.20
C ALA A 115 4.23 -24.38 -1.29
N TRP A 116 3.42 -23.75 -2.15
CA TRP A 116 3.44 -23.96 -3.59
C TRP A 116 4.72 -23.42 -4.21
N TYR A 117 5.10 -22.19 -3.87
CA TYR A 117 6.28 -21.52 -4.41
C TYR A 117 7.54 -22.34 -4.10
N ALA A 118 7.69 -22.82 -2.87
CA ALA A 118 8.82 -23.67 -2.48
C ALA A 118 8.89 -24.98 -3.28
N ALA A 119 7.76 -25.52 -3.71
CA ALA A 119 7.72 -26.73 -4.54
C ALA A 119 8.03 -26.46 -6.02
N GLU A 120 7.57 -25.33 -6.57
CA GLU A 120 7.74 -24.99 -8.00
C GLU A 120 9.06 -24.28 -8.30
N HIS A 121 9.69 -23.66 -7.30
CA HIS A 121 10.91 -22.85 -7.44
C HIS A 121 12.00 -23.32 -6.48
N PRO A 122 12.50 -24.56 -6.65
CA PRO A 122 13.54 -25.14 -5.78
C PRO A 122 14.91 -24.46 -5.91
N ASP A 123 15.07 -23.54 -6.85
CA ASP A 123 16.26 -22.71 -7.05
C ASP A 123 16.31 -21.48 -6.12
N THR A 124 15.21 -21.17 -5.44
CA THR A 124 15.15 -20.06 -4.48
C THR A 124 15.89 -20.41 -3.20
N VAL A 125 16.90 -19.60 -2.85
CA VAL A 125 17.83 -19.89 -1.75
C VAL A 125 17.39 -19.31 -0.41
N ALA A 126 16.51 -18.31 -0.44
CA ALA A 126 16.06 -17.61 0.74
C ALA A 126 14.65 -17.02 0.57
N ILE A 127 13.94 -16.91 1.69
CA ILE A 127 12.69 -16.17 1.80
C ILE A 127 12.86 -15.04 2.81
N LEU A 128 12.46 -13.82 2.44
CA LEU A 128 12.43 -12.65 3.31
C LEU A 128 10.98 -12.22 3.54
N VAL A 129 10.47 -12.42 4.76
CA VAL A 129 9.12 -12.03 5.14
C VAL A 129 9.14 -10.69 5.87
N ASN A 130 8.32 -9.75 5.42
CA ASN A 130 8.17 -8.44 6.07
C ASN A 130 7.08 -8.51 7.14
N TYR A 131 7.42 -8.03 8.34
CA TYR A 131 6.63 -8.00 9.57
C TYR A 131 6.42 -9.36 10.27
N VAL A 132 6.48 -9.32 11.61
CA VAL A 132 6.34 -10.49 12.49
C VAL A 132 4.98 -11.17 12.41
N PHE A 133 3.91 -10.43 12.11
CA PHE A 133 2.55 -10.96 12.02
C PHE A 133 2.30 -11.81 10.76
N LEU A 134 3.22 -11.82 9.79
CA LEU A 134 3.18 -12.74 8.65
C LEU A 134 4.11 -13.96 8.83
N SER A 135 4.80 -14.08 9.97
CA SER A 135 5.83 -15.09 10.19
C SER A 135 5.37 -16.54 10.01
N ARG A 136 4.08 -16.85 10.22
CA ARG A 136 3.54 -18.21 10.06
C ARG A 136 3.84 -18.83 8.70
N CYS A 137 3.89 -18.02 7.63
CA CYS A 137 4.15 -18.55 6.29
C CYS A 137 5.57 -19.15 6.15
N LEU A 138 6.51 -18.79 7.03
CA LEU A 138 7.86 -19.37 7.11
C LEU A 138 7.84 -20.87 7.47
N ASP A 139 6.80 -21.36 8.13
CA ASP A 139 6.64 -22.80 8.45
C ASP A 139 6.50 -23.65 7.17
N TYR A 140 6.12 -23.02 6.05
CA TYR A 140 5.91 -23.65 4.74
C TYR A 140 7.07 -23.43 3.76
N ALA A 141 8.06 -22.60 4.10
CA ALA A 141 9.24 -22.36 3.29
C ALA A 141 10.27 -23.48 3.49
N GLN A 142 10.08 -24.58 2.76
CA GLN A 142 11.02 -25.71 2.78
C GLN A 142 12.28 -25.38 1.99
N ASP A 143 13.43 -25.86 2.46
CA ASP A 143 14.72 -25.71 1.79
C ASP A 143 15.07 -24.26 1.42
N MET A 144 14.75 -23.29 2.27
CA MET A 144 15.15 -21.89 2.11
C MET A 144 15.74 -21.36 3.41
N LEU A 145 16.72 -20.46 3.32
CA LEU A 145 17.07 -19.61 4.46
C LEU A 145 15.89 -18.70 4.79
N LYS A 146 15.43 -18.71 6.04
CA LYS A 146 14.26 -17.95 6.49
C LYS A 146 14.70 -16.65 7.15
N LEU A 147 14.34 -15.52 6.55
CA LEU A 147 14.61 -14.20 7.09
C LEU A 147 13.31 -13.49 7.44
N ILE A 148 13.34 -12.72 8.53
CA ILE A 148 12.26 -11.82 8.88
C ILE A 148 12.76 -10.38 8.99
N ASP A 149 12.18 -9.50 8.18
CA ASP A 149 12.33 -8.05 8.34
C ASP A 149 11.27 -7.56 9.32
N THR A 150 11.67 -7.14 10.52
CA THR A 150 10.72 -6.83 11.60
C THR A 150 9.93 -5.55 11.34
N HIS A 151 10.49 -4.57 10.61
CA HIS A 151 10.04 -3.18 10.43
C HIS A 151 9.86 -2.34 11.69
N ASP A 152 9.24 -2.90 12.73
CA ASP A 152 8.90 -2.28 14.00
C ASP A 152 9.01 -3.33 15.11
N ARG A 153 9.14 -2.86 16.35
CA ARG A 153 8.71 -3.63 17.52
C ARG A 153 7.20 -3.55 17.72
N PHE A 154 6.54 -4.70 17.77
CA PHE A 154 5.10 -4.84 17.97
C PHE A 154 4.70 -5.22 19.39
N ALA A 155 5.59 -5.87 20.16
CA ALA A 155 5.29 -6.15 21.55
C ALA A 155 5.08 -4.86 22.34
N ASP A 156 4.02 -4.84 23.13
CA ASP A 156 3.67 -3.76 24.05
C ASP A 156 3.49 -2.38 23.38
N ARG A 157 3.32 -2.34 22.05
CA ARG A 157 3.16 -1.10 21.27
C ARG A 157 2.00 -0.26 21.78
N GLN A 158 0.92 -0.89 22.25
CA GLN A 158 -0.24 -0.26 22.88
C GLN A 158 0.11 0.58 24.12
N LEU A 159 1.21 0.27 24.83
CA LEU A 159 1.63 1.05 25.98
C LEU A 159 2.08 2.47 25.60
N GLN A 160 2.60 2.66 24.39
CA GLN A 160 3.05 3.97 23.89
C GLN A 160 1.89 4.96 23.71
N TYR A 161 0.67 4.44 23.53
CA TYR A 161 -0.54 5.24 23.31
C TYR A 161 -1.25 5.63 24.63
N ARG A 162 -0.94 4.93 25.74
CA ARG A 162 -1.58 5.15 27.05
C ARG A 162 -1.45 6.58 27.58
N PRO A 163 -0.28 7.26 27.52
CA PRO A 163 -0.14 8.65 27.98
C PRO A 163 -1.08 9.61 27.26
N PHE A 164 -1.52 9.23 26.06
CA PHE A 164 -2.36 10.05 25.17
C PHE A 164 -3.83 9.61 25.16
N ARG A 165 -4.21 8.62 25.98
CA ARG A 165 -5.57 8.05 26.02
C ARG A 165 -6.09 7.63 24.64
N ALA A 166 -5.20 7.06 23.84
CA ALA A 166 -5.49 6.55 22.50
C ALA A 166 -5.33 5.02 22.45
N GLU A 167 -5.96 4.39 21.46
CA GLU A 167 -5.73 2.99 21.08
C GLU A 167 -4.88 2.95 19.80
N PRO A 168 -4.00 1.94 19.63
CA PRO A 168 -3.29 1.73 18.36
C PRO A 168 -4.27 1.43 17.22
N ASN A 169 -4.03 2.04 16.06
CA ASN A 169 -4.79 1.72 14.83
C ASN A 169 -4.12 0.67 13.94
N PHE A 170 -3.03 0.04 14.42
CA PHE A 170 -2.28 -0.99 13.70
C PHE A 170 -1.94 -2.16 14.63
N TYR A 171 -1.34 -3.23 14.09
CA TYR A 171 -1.00 -4.44 14.84
C TYR A 171 -0.18 -4.15 16.10
N TYR A 172 -0.40 -4.94 17.15
CA TYR A 172 0.39 -4.96 18.39
C TYR A 172 0.19 -6.31 19.06
N THR A 173 1.22 -6.82 19.72
CA THR A 173 1.16 -8.12 20.39
C THR A 173 1.87 -8.07 21.75
N ASP A 174 2.03 -9.20 22.40
CA ASP A 174 2.84 -9.34 23.62
C ASP A 174 4.24 -9.89 23.28
N ARG A 175 5.14 -9.82 24.26
CA ARG A 175 6.54 -10.24 24.09
C ARG A 175 6.70 -11.71 23.73
N GLU A 176 5.86 -12.59 24.28
CA GLU A 176 5.91 -14.03 24.04
C GLU A 176 5.50 -14.35 22.60
N SER A 177 4.42 -13.74 22.15
CA SER A 177 3.93 -13.82 20.77
C SER A 177 4.93 -13.25 19.76
N GLU A 178 5.55 -12.11 20.05
CA GLU A 178 6.61 -11.54 19.21
C GLU A 178 7.82 -12.47 19.13
N ALA A 179 8.28 -13.03 20.26
CA ALA A 179 9.38 -13.99 20.30
C ALA A 179 9.05 -15.26 19.46
N ALA A 180 7.84 -15.79 19.59
CA ALA A 180 7.40 -16.95 18.81
C ALA A 180 7.42 -16.70 17.29
N ALA A 181 7.11 -15.48 16.83
CA ALA A 181 7.29 -15.12 15.43
C ALA A 181 8.75 -15.08 14.98
N LEU A 182 9.62 -14.49 15.81
CA LEU A 182 11.05 -14.40 15.51
C LEU A 182 11.68 -15.80 15.43
N ASP A 183 11.24 -16.72 16.29
CA ASP A 183 11.74 -18.10 16.35
C ASP A 183 11.40 -18.96 15.11
N ARG A 184 10.49 -18.50 14.23
CA ARG A 184 10.19 -19.11 12.93
C ARG A 184 11.23 -18.79 11.85
N ALA A 185 12.08 -17.79 12.07
CA ALA A 185 13.14 -17.39 11.16
C ALA A 185 14.50 -18.01 11.56
N ASP A 186 15.40 -18.12 10.60
CA ASP A 186 16.81 -18.39 10.86
C ASP A 186 17.56 -17.10 11.22
N VAL A 187 17.15 -15.98 10.60
CA VAL A 187 17.75 -14.65 10.77
C VAL A 187 16.68 -13.59 10.93
N VAL A 188 16.84 -12.76 11.97
CA VAL A 188 15.99 -11.59 12.26
C VAL A 188 16.70 -10.33 11.83
N LEU A 189 16.03 -9.47 11.06
CA LEU A 189 16.57 -8.21 10.57
C LEU A 189 15.91 -7.05 11.32
N ALA A 190 16.67 -6.36 12.16
CA ALA A 190 16.26 -5.19 12.92
C ALA A 190 16.70 -3.91 12.20
N ILE A 191 15.92 -2.82 12.25
CA ILE A 191 16.31 -1.58 11.55
C ILE A 191 17.40 -0.81 12.28
N GLN A 192 17.25 -0.69 13.60
CA GLN A 192 18.09 0.15 14.45
C GLN A 192 18.72 -0.66 15.58
N SER A 193 19.82 -0.16 16.10
CA SER A 193 20.64 -0.83 17.13
C SER A 193 19.85 -1.21 18.39
N GLU A 194 18.96 -0.33 18.83
CA GLU A 194 18.13 -0.52 20.01
C GLU A 194 17.11 -1.64 19.82
N GLU A 195 16.52 -1.75 18.62
CA GLU A 195 15.63 -2.86 18.25
C GLU A 195 16.42 -4.16 18.10
N ALA A 196 17.62 -4.12 17.50
CA ALA A 196 18.49 -5.29 17.40
C ALA A 196 18.84 -5.87 18.79
N ALA A 197 19.23 -5.01 19.73
CA ALA A 197 19.50 -5.42 21.11
C ALA A 197 18.26 -5.96 21.82
N TYR A 198 17.10 -5.34 21.58
CA TYR A 198 15.83 -5.80 22.11
C TYR A 198 15.45 -7.20 21.60
N PHE A 199 15.52 -7.43 20.28
CA PHE A 199 15.18 -8.71 19.68
C PHE A 199 16.18 -9.80 20.07
N ALA A 200 17.46 -9.48 20.21
CA ALA A 200 18.48 -10.41 20.71
C ALA A 200 18.21 -10.85 22.17
N GLY A 201 17.41 -10.08 22.92
CA GLY A 201 16.93 -10.46 24.25
C GLY A 201 15.59 -11.23 24.25
N LEU A 202 14.96 -11.42 23.08
CA LEU A 202 13.70 -12.17 22.93
C LEU A 202 13.89 -13.55 22.31
N THR A 203 14.92 -13.74 21.47
CA THR A 203 15.13 -14.97 20.70
C THR A 203 16.61 -15.35 20.66
N ASP A 204 16.89 -16.65 20.56
CA ASP A 204 18.23 -17.20 20.32
C ASP A 204 18.63 -17.18 18.83
N ARG A 205 17.73 -16.74 17.93
CA ARG A 205 18.01 -16.62 16.50
C ARG A 205 19.01 -15.51 16.22
N ARG A 206 19.71 -15.61 15.09
CA ARG A 206 20.70 -14.60 14.69
C ARG A 206 19.98 -13.29 14.38
N VAL A 207 20.27 -12.24 15.13
CA VAL A 207 19.76 -10.88 14.87
C VAL A 207 20.81 -10.07 14.12
N LEU A 208 20.47 -9.55 12.95
CA LEU A 208 21.28 -8.63 12.17
C LEU A 208 20.67 -7.22 12.21
N LEU A 209 21.54 -6.23 12.34
CA LEU A 209 21.19 -4.83 12.13
C LEU A 209 21.16 -4.56 10.62
N LEU A 210 20.07 -4.00 10.11
CA LEU A 210 19.88 -3.65 8.70
C LEU A 210 19.15 -2.30 8.54
N PRO A 211 19.82 -1.19 8.82
CA PRO A 211 19.38 0.14 8.41
C PRO A 211 19.56 0.26 6.88
N PRO A 212 18.61 0.92 6.18
CA PRO A 212 18.71 1.07 4.73
C PRO A 212 19.78 2.09 4.32
N VAL A 213 20.45 1.85 3.19
CA VAL A 213 21.33 2.84 2.57
C VAL A 213 20.50 3.86 1.78
N PHE A 214 20.78 5.15 1.98
CA PHE A 214 20.17 6.22 1.18
C PHE A 214 21.19 6.82 0.20
N PRO A 215 20.88 6.95 -1.10
CA PRO A 215 21.79 7.57 -2.05
C PRO A 215 21.96 9.06 -1.75
N VAL A 216 23.16 9.60 -1.92
CA VAL A 216 23.38 11.06 -1.88
C VAL A 216 22.73 11.67 -3.12
N ARG A 217 21.70 12.50 -2.94
CA ARG A 217 20.96 13.15 -4.03
C ARG A 217 21.39 14.59 -4.27
N ALA A 218 21.80 15.28 -3.21
CA ALA A 218 22.35 16.62 -3.28
C ALA A 218 23.45 16.81 -2.23
N PRO A 219 24.44 17.69 -2.47
CA PRO A 219 25.43 18.03 -1.46
C PRO A 219 24.77 18.80 -0.31
N PHE A 220 25.31 18.65 0.90
CA PHE A 220 24.92 19.47 2.03
C PHE A 220 25.31 20.93 1.77
N SER A 221 24.33 21.83 1.91
CA SER A 221 24.54 23.27 1.80
C SER A 221 23.83 23.95 2.96
N ALA A 222 24.57 24.67 3.79
CA ALA A 222 24.01 25.35 4.94
C ALA A 222 23.12 26.52 4.48
N PRO A 223 21.86 26.60 4.94
CA PRO A 223 21.02 27.76 4.67
C PRO A 223 21.59 28.99 5.39
N ARG A 224 21.40 30.18 4.79
CA ARG A 224 21.80 31.45 5.44
C ARG A 224 20.86 31.87 6.57
N ALA A 225 19.60 31.46 6.46
CA ALA A 225 18.54 31.69 7.43
C ALA A 225 17.47 30.61 7.24
N ILE A 226 16.67 30.37 8.27
CA ILE A 226 15.50 29.50 8.15
C ILE A 226 14.31 30.37 7.79
N VAL A 227 13.73 30.17 6.62
CA VAL A 227 12.48 30.81 6.17
C VAL A 227 11.38 29.75 5.98
N ARG A 228 11.75 28.55 5.56
CA ARG A 228 10.84 27.43 5.29
C ARG A 228 11.27 26.18 6.04
N ILE A 229 10.37 25.68 6.86
CA ILE A 229 10.51 24.44 7.62
C ILE A 229 9.68 23.38 6.92
N GLY A 230 10.24 22.20 6.68
CA GLY A 230 9.53 21.10 6.04
C GLY A 230 9.18 19.97 7.00
N PHE A 231 8.05 19.32 6.77
CA PHE A 231 7.72 18.00 7.29
C PHE A 231 7.10 17.17 6.17
N VAL A 232 7.58 15.93 5.97
CA VAL A 232 6.98 14.97 5.04
C VAL A 232 6.54 13.72 5.80
N GLY A 233 5.33 13.21 5.50
CA GLY A 233 4.85 12.00 6.15
C GLY A 233 3.60 11.37 5.54
N HIS A 234 3.43 10.10 5.86
CA HIS A 234 2.18 9.35 5.68
C HIS A 234 1.28 9.51 6.92
N GLY A 235 -0.03 9.38 6.73
CA GLY A 235 -1.09 9.63 7.73
C GLY A 235 -1.25 8.59 8.84
N ASN A 236 -0.17 8.00 9.36
CA ASN A 236 -0.23 7.09 10.51
C ASN A 236 -0.29 7.85 11.86
N ASP A 237 -0.72 7.17 12.93
CA ASP A 237 -0.94 7.81 14.23
C ASP A 237 0.29 8.55 14.79
N PRO A 238 1.52 7.97 14.77
CA PRO A 238 2.68 8.66 15.31
C PRO A 238 3.01 9.95 14.56
N ASN A 239 2.89 9.95 13.22
CA ASN A 239 3.12 11.15 12.43
C ASN A 239 2.03 12.19 12.69
N LEU A 240 0.75 11.81 12.59
CA LEU A 240 -0.39 12.72 12.76
C LEU A 240 -0.38 13.40 14.12
N PHE A 241 -0.18 12.62 15.18
CA PHE A 241 -0.12 13.16 16.52
C PHE A 241 1.04 14.15 16.70
N SER A 242 2.24 13.75 16.28
CA SER A 242 3.46 14.54 16.46
C SER A 242 3.41 15.84 15.66
N ILE A 243 3.05 15.77 14.37
CA ILE A 243 3.01 16.97 13.53
C ILE A 243 1.87 17.90 13.92
N SER A 244 0.71 17.37 14.32
CA SER A 244 -0.41 18.21 14.74
C SER A 244 -0.07 18.99 16.02
N LYS A 245 0.56 18.34 17.01
CA LYS A 245 1.06 19.03 18.22
C LYS A 245 2.11 20.08 17.89
N PHE A 246 3.05 19.76 17.01
CA PHE A 246 4.09 20.71 16.59
C PHE A 246 3.49 21.90 15.82
N ALA A 247 2.54 21.67 14.90
CA ALA A 247 1.88 22.73 14.13
C ALA A 247 1.13 23.72 15.03
N HIS A 248 0.39 23.24 16.03
CA HIS A 248 -0.26 24.10 17.04
C HIS A 248 0.77 24.87 17.88
N ALA A 249 1.83 24.20 18.32
CA ALA A 249 2.90 24.86 19.06
C ALA A 249 3.61 25.92 18.21
N TRP A 250 3.83 25.67 16.91
CA TRP A 250 4.43 26.59 15.97
C TRP A 250 3.57 27.84 15.77
N ALA A 251 2.29 27.62 15.44
CA ALA A 251 1.30 28.67 15.19
C ALA A 251 1.05 29.57 16.42
N ALA A 252 1.19 29.02 17.64
CA ALA A 252 1.05 29.79 18.86
C ALA A 252 2.08 30.95 18.91
N GLY A 253 1.58 32.17 18.78
CA GLY A 253 2.40 33.38 18.74
C GLY A 253 3.21 33.52 17.44
N TRP A 254 2.79 32.91 16.34
CA TRP A 254 3.42 33.11 15.04
C TRP A 254 3.17 34.53 14.51
N THR A 255 4.15 35.07 13.79
CA THR A 255 4.15 36.40 13.17
C THR A 255 4.82 36.30 11.78
N PRO A 256 4.52 37.18 10.81
CA PRO A 256 5.03 37.07 9.43
C PRO A 256 6.56 37.09 9.27
N ASP A 257 7.31 37.57 10.27
CA ASP A 257 8.78 37.54 10.32
C ASP A 257 9.35 36.16 10.73
N LYS A 258 8.49 35.22 11.15
CA LYS A 258 8.88 33.86 11.52
C LYS A 258 8.79 32.91 10.34
N PRO A 259 9.56 31.80 10.35
CA PRO A 259 9.50 30.82 9.27
C PRO A 259 8.09 30.22 9.08
N GLU A 260 7.81 29.80 7.84
CA GLU A 260 6.63 29.03 7.47
C GLU A 260 6.88 27.53 7.65
N LEU A 261 5.93 26.82 8.26
CA LEU A 261 5.92 25.36 8.34
C LEU A 261 5.14 24.78 7.16
N ARG A 262 5.82 24.04 6.29
CA ARG A 262 5.25 23.32 5.15
C ARG A 262 5.14 21.83 5.46
N ILE A 263 3.92 21.31 5.38
CA ILE A 263 3.62 19.89 5.62
C ILE A 263 3.23 19.26 4.29
N ALA A 264 3.89 18.16 3.92
CA ALA A 264 3.71 17.45 2.65
C ALA A 264 3.41 15.95 2.85
N GLY A 265 2.75 15.37 1.86
CA GLY A 265 2.44 13.94 1.78
C GLY A 265 0.96 13.62 2.05
N GLU A 266 0.61 12.33 1.97
CA GLU A 266 -0.74 11.82 2.22
C GLU A 266 -1.31 12.25 3.58
N ILE A 267 -0.44 12.54 4.56
CA ILE A 267 -0.84 13.07 5.87
C ILE A 267 -1.71 14.32 5.79
N CYS A 268 -1.54 15.16 4.76
CA CYS A 268 -2.32 16.38 4.56
C CYS A 268 -3.82 16.09 4.39
N HIS A 269 -4.21 14.91 3.90
CA HIS A 269 -5.62 14.54 3.79
C HIS A 269 -6.28 14.43 5.16
N ALA A 270 -5.62 13.76 6.11
CA ALA A 270 -6.08 13.65 7.49
C ALA A 270 -5.95 14.95 8.28
N LEU A 271 -5.10 15.89 7.81
CA LEU A 271 -4.98 17.24 8.35
C LEU A 271 -5.87 18.28 7.65
N GLY A 272 -6.71 17.89 6.67
CA GLY A 272 -7.37 18.77 5.69
C GLY A 272 -8.31 19.88 6.21
N GLY A 273 -8.40 20.09 7.53
CA GLY A 273 -9.09 21.22 8.17
C GLY A 273 -8.19 22.05 9.09
N LEU A 274 -6.88 21.84 9.06
CA LEU A 274 -5.92 22.57 9.90
C LEU A 274 -5.62 23.94 9.27
N ASP A 275 -6.34 24.97 9.71
CA ASP A 275 -6.08 26.37 9.37
C ASP A 275 -5.36 27.06 10.54
N LEU A 276 -4.04 27.18 10.42
CA LEU A 276 -3.18 27.73 11.47
C LEU A 276 -2.20 28.76 10.87
N PRO A 277 -1.99 29.92 11.53
CA PRO A 277 -0.99 30.90 11.08
C PRO A 277 0.40 30.29 10.93
N GLY A 278 1.05 30.57 9.81
CA GLY A 278 2.41 30.08 9.53
C GLY A 278 2.52 28.59 9.24
N VAL A 279 1.40 27.91 8.96
CA VAL A 279 1.35 26.49 8.59
C VAL A 279 0.70 26.35 7.21
N MET A 280 1.37 25.67 6.29
CA MET A 280 0.89 25.39 4.94
C MET A 280 0.84 23.89 4.69
N LEU A 281 -0.34 23.38 4.30
CA LEU A 281 -0.50 22.00 3.83
C LEU A 281 -0.31 21.97 2.32
N LEU A 282 0.75 21.30 1.85
CA LEU A 282 1.07 21.19 0.42
C LEU A 282 0.29 20.08 -0.29
N GLY A 283 -0.29 19.14 0.46
CA GLY A 283 -0.92 17.95 -0.11
C GLY A 283 0.11 16.89 -0.51
N TYR A 284 -0.29 15.99 -1.42
CA TYR A 284 0.63 15.02 -2.02
C TYR A 284 1.60 15.74 -2.96
N VAL A 285 2.89 15.42 -2.87
CA VAL A 285 3.94 16.01 -3.70
C VAL A 285 4.53 14.94 -4.59
N ASP A 286 4.44 15.13 -5.91
CA ASP A 286 4.92 14.16 -6.90
C ASP A 286 6.46 14.16 -7.03
N ASP A 287 7.11 15.30 -6.75
CA ASP A 287 8.56 15.45 -6.80
C ASP A 287 9.15 15.92 -5.46
N LEU A 288 9.76 14.99 -4.74
CA LEU A 288 10.45 15.29 -3.48
C LEU A 288 11.68 16.18 -3.69
N ALA A 289 12.34 16.15 -4.85
CA ALA A 289 13.52 16.98 -5.07
C ALA A 289 13.17 18.47 -5.01
N THR A 290 12.06 18.88 -5.65
CA THR A 290 11.54 20.24 -5.54
C THR A 290 11.20 20.63 -4.10
N PHE A 291 10.52 19.74 -3.36
CA PHE A 291 10.18 19.99 -1.95
C PHE A 291 11.42 20.25 -1.08
N TYR A 292 12.44 19.39 -1.18
CA TYR A 292 13.66 19.54 -0.38
C TYR A 292 14.52 20.72 -0.84
N ALA A 293 14.59 21.03 -2.14
CA ALA A 293 15.27 22.22 -2.65
C ALA A 293 14.63 23.53 -2.14
N GLU A 294 13.34 23.49 -1.82
CA GLU A 294 12.60 24.60 -1.24
C GLU A 294 12.50 24.59 0.30
N THR A 295 13.24 23.71 0.98
CA THR A 295 13.19 23.56 2.44
C THR A 295 14.54 23.89 3.05
N ASP A 296 14.57 24.81 4.03
CA ASP A 296 15.82 25.19 4.70
C ASP A 296 16.18 24.18 5.81
N VAL A 297 15.19 23.69 6.54
CA VAL A 297 15.33 22.70 7.62
C VAL A 297 14.12 21.76 7.63
N ILE A 298 14.36 20.46 7.85
CA ILE A 298 13.31 19.48 8.10
C ILE A 298 13.12 19.28 9.59
N VAL A 299 11.86 19.15 10.02
CA VAL A 299 11.53 18.81 11.41
C VAL A 299 11.14 17.35 11.57
N ALA A 300 11.66 16.71 12.62
CA ALA A 300 11.25 15.39 13.09
C ALA A 300 10.75 15.47 14.54
N PRO A 301 9.59 16.11 14.80
CA PRO A 301 9.11 16.42 16.15
C PRO A 301 8.39 15.23 16.80
N MET A 302 8.95 14.03 16.69
CA MET A 302 8.27 12.78 17.04
C MET A 302 8.05 12.67 18.57
N LEU A 303 6.81 12.41 18.98
CA LEU A 303 6.43 12.23 20.40
C LEU A 303 6.15 10.76 20.76
N MET A 304 5.99 9.90 19.76
CA MET A 304 5.80 8.46 19.88
C MET A 304 6.23 7.77 18.58
N GLY A 305 6.22 6.44 18.58
CA GLY A 305 6.47 5.60 17.41
C GLY A 305 7.79 4.85 17.50
N SER A 306 7.80 3.62 16.99
CA SER A 306 8.96 2.73 16.85
C SER A 306 9.61 2.86 15.46
N GLY A 307 10.59 2.00 15.17
CA GLY A 307 11.25 1.94 13.87
C GLY A 307 12.13 3.15 13.55
N LEU A 308 12.75 3.13 12.38
CA LEU A 308 13.58 4.22 11.87
C LEU A 308 12.75 5.28 11.17
N LYS A 309 13.02 6.55 11.48
CA LYS A 309 12.24 7.68 10.96
C LYS A 309 12.80 8.05 9.59
N MET A 310 12.35 7.35 8.55
CA MET A 310 12.84 7.47 7.16
C MET A 310 12.92 8.92 6.65
N LYS A 311 12.04 9.81 7.12
CA LYS A 311 12.05 11.26 6.78
C LYS A 311 13.36 11.96 7.17
N VAL A 312 14.05 11.50 8.21
CA VAL A 312 15.34 12.04 8.64
C VAL A 312 16.41 11.65 7.61
N ALA A 313 16.56 10.34 7.34
CA ALA A 313 17.52 9.85 6.35
C ALA A 313 17.26 10.44 4.95
N GLU A 314 16.00 10.61 4.57
CA GLU A 314 15.61 11.19 3.30
C GLU A 314 16.01 12.67 3.20
N ALA A 315 15.70 13.49 4.21
CA ALA A 315 16.13 14.88 4.26
C ALA A 315 17.65 15.03 4.14
N LEU A 316 18.39 14.21 4.89
CA LEU A 316 19.85 14.16 4.86
C LEU A 316 20.37 13.74 3.47
N SER A 317 19.68 12.83 2.78
CA SER A 317 20.03 12.43 1.42
C SER A 317 19.94 13.58 0.40
N TYR A 318 19.09 14.58 0.67
CA TYR A 318 18.98 15.81 -0.11
C TYR A 318 19.83 16.97 0.46
N GLY A 319 20.70 16.70 1.42
CA GLY A 319 21.58 17.70 2.01
C GLY A 319 20.87 18.73 2.91
N VAL A 320 19.62 18.47 3.31
CA VAL A 320 18.81 19.37 4.13
C VAL A 320 19.02 19.05 5.62
N PRO A 321 19.42 20.03 6.46
CA PRO A 321 19.62 19.80 7.89
C PRO A 321 18.30 19.47 8.61
N VAL A 322 18.40 18.69 9.69
CA VAL A 322 17.23 18.17 10.41
C VAL A 322 17.27 18.60 11.88
N VAL A 323 16.12 19.05 12.40
CA VAL A 323 15.92 19.34 13.83
C VAL A 323 14.80 18.45 14.35
N GLY A 324 14.97 17.82 15.52
CA GLY A 324 13.99 16.85 15.97
C GLY A 324 14.15 16.44 17.43
N THR A 325 13.19 15.66 17.88
CA THR A 325 13.24 15.06 19.21
C THR A 325 14.21 13.89 19.25
N ALA A 326 14.59 13.46 20.46
CA ALA A 326 15.38 12.23 20.62
C ALA A 326 14.71 11.03 19.95
N ILE A 327 13.39 10.88 20.09
CA ILE A 327 12.58 9.84 19.42
C ILE A 327 12.68 9.95 17.89
N GLY A 328 12.72 11.18 17.36
CA GLY A 328 12.87 11.43 15.92
C GLY A 328 14.20 10.94 15.36
N PHE A 329 15.25 10.89 16.18
CA PHE A 329 16.62 10.54 15.81
C PHE A 329 17.08 9.16 16.28
N GLU A 330 16.20 8.33 16.84
CA GLU A 330 16.49 6.93 17.17
C GLU A 330 17.06 6.21 15.94
N GLY A 331 18.13 5.43 16.13
CA GLY A 331 18.85 4.73 15.07
C GLY A 331 19.84 5.56 14.24
N PHE A 332 19.94 6.87 14.44
CA PHE A 332 20.85 7.73 13.65
C PHE A 332 22.15 8.12 14.36
N GLY A 333 22.19 8.04 15.70
CA GLY A 333 23.32 8.52 16.50
C GLY A 333 23.40 10.06 16.51
N ALA A 334 22.56 10.73 17.28
CA ALA A 334 22.47 12.19 17.30
C ALA A 334 23.82 12.92 17.54
N GLU A 335 24.25 13.78 16.60
CA GLU A 335 25.48 14.60 16.69
C GLU A 335 25.30 15.97 17.36
N ALA A 336 24.13 16.58 17.25
CA ALA A 336 23.87 17.94 17.74
C ALA A 336 22.77 17.95 18.81
N SER A 337 22.74 19.00 19.64
CA SER A 337 21.65 19.22 20.60
C SER A 337 20.29 19.36 19.92
N ALA A 338 20.26 19.91 18.71
CA ALA A 338 19.08 20.02 17.86
C ALA A 338 18.49 18.67 17.41
N HIS A 339 19.23 17.56 17.59
CA HIS A 339 18.77 16.20 17.32
C HIS A 339 18.20 15.50 18.57
N ARG A 340 18.21 16.17 19.73
CA ARG A 340 17.86 15.59 21.04
C ARG A 340 16.83 16.42 21.80
N CYS A 341 15.98 17.15 21.08
CA CYS A 341 14.94 17.95 21.72
C CYS A 341 14.01 17.05 22.56
N ALA A 342 13.60 17.53 23.73
CA ALA A 342 12.76 16.73 24.63
C ALA A 342 11.31 16.62 24.13
N ASP A 343 10.79 17.66 23.48
CA ASP A 343 9.41 17.76 23.03
C ASP A 343 9.26 18.76 21.86
N VAL A 344 8.02 18.99 21.42
CA VAL A 344 7.70 19.94 20.33
C VAL A 344 8.06 21.39 20.67
N ALA A 345 8.05 21.79 21.94
CA ALA A 345 8.40 23.14 22.36
C ALA A 345 9.91 23.37 22.27
N ALA A 346 10.71 22.37 22.66
CA ALA A 346 12.16 22.37 22.48
C ALA A 346 12.55 22.39 20.99
N VAL A 347 11.85 21.64 20.12
CA VAL A 347 12.05 21.71 18.65
C VAL A 347 11.79 23.13 18.14
N LYS A 348 10.67 23.75 18.54
CA LYS A 348 10.36 25.15 18.17
C LYS A 348 11.45 26.11 18.66
N ALA A 349 11.88 25.99 19.91
CA ALA A 349 12.92 26.85 20.48
C ALA A 349 14.24 26.72 19.74
N ALA A 350 14.66 25.50 19.39
CA ALA A 350 15.86 25.24 18.61
C ALA A 350 15.81 25.92 17.23
N ILE A 351 14.70 25.77 16.50
CA ILE A 351 14.53 26.43 15.20
C ILE A 351 14.59 27.97 15.33
N LEU A 352 13.91 28.54 16.33
CA LEU A 352 13.90 29.98 16.52
C LEU A 352 15.27 30.54 16.93
N ALA A 353 16.10 29.76 17.64
CA ALA A 353 17.48 30.11 17.95
C ALA A 353 18.39 30.07 16.71
N LEU A 354 18.19 29.07 15.84
CA LEU A 354 18.99 28.87 14.63
C LEU A 354 18.62 29.81 13.47
N ARG A 355 17.37 30.32 13.41
CA ARG A 355 16.77 30.92 12.20
C ARG A 355 17.55 32.05 11.54
N SER A 356 18.38 32.76 12.28
CA SER A 356 19.16 33.91 11.78
C SER A 356 20.63 33.85 12.19
N ASP A 357 21.12 32.66 12.57
CA ASP A 357 22.52 32.43 12.93
C ASP A 357 23.19 31.53 11.88
N PRO A 358 23.86 32.11 10.86
CA PRO A 358 24.50 31.34 9.81
C PRO A 358 25.60 30.40 10.31
N ALA A 359 26.28 30.75 11.41
CA ALA A 359 27.35 29.92 11.97
C ALA A 359 26.77 28.68 12.65
N ALA A 360 25.71 28.85 13.43
CA ALA A 360 25.02 27.73 14.06
C ALA A 360 24.33 26.83 13.02
N LEU A 361 23.79 27.40 11.93
CA LEU A 361 23.24 26.64 10.80
C LEU A 361 24.33 25.84 10.08
N ALA A 362 25.50 26.44 9.82
CA ALA A 362 26.63 25.72 9.23
C ALA A 362 27.08 24.54 10.10
N ALA A 363 27.18 24.75 11.42
CA ALA A 363 27.53 23.69 12.38
C ALA A 363 26.48 22.56 12.41
N LEU A 364 25.18 22.90 12.36
CA LEU A 364 24.11 21.89 12.27
C LEU A 364 24.19 21.10 10.96
N THR A 365 24.43 21.77 9.84
CA THR A 365 24.58 21.13 8.52
C THR A 365 25.78 20.18 8.51
N GLU A 366 26.92 20.57 9.08
CA GLU A 366 28.11 19.70 9.19
C GLU A 366 27.84 18.48 10.09
N ALA A 367 27.17 18.69 11.22
CA ALA A 367 26.74 17.61 12.10
C ALA A 367 25.79 16.62 11.38
N CYS A 368 24.86 17.13 10.57
CA CYS A 368 23.98 16.32 9.73
C CYS A 368 24.74 15.54 8.65
N ALA A 369 25.73 16.16 8.00
CA ALA A 369 26.56 15.49 7.00
C ALA A 369 27.38 14.35 7.61
N THR A 370 28.00 14.59 8.77
CA THR A 370 28.77 13.58 9.52
C THR A 370 27.89 12.41 9.94
N LEU A 371 26.71 12.71 10.51
CA LEU A 371 25.72 11.72 10.91
C LEU A 371 25.29 10.87 9.71
N PHE A 372 24.97 11.48 8.57
CA PHE A 372 24.52 10.78 7.37
C PHE A 372 25.60 9.87 6.78
N ALA A 373 26.85 10.35 6.69
CA ALA A 373 27.98 9.57 6.22
C ALA A 373 28.23 8.34 7.10
N ARG A 374 28.20 8.51 8.43
CA ARG A 374 28.32 7.37 9.36
C ARG A 374 27.15 6.40 9.22
N PHE A 375 25.92 6.90 9.20
CA PHE A 375 24.72 6.07 9.03
C PHE A 375 24.82 5.21 7.77
N ASN A 376 25.12 5.81 6.61
CA ASN A 376 25.26 5.06 5.36
C ASN A 376 26.43 4.07 5.37
N THR A 377 27.55 4.40 6.03
CA THR A 377 28.68 3.46 6.18
C THR A 377 28.25 2.20 6.93
N ILE A 378 27.53 2.38 8.05
CA ILE A 378 26.98 1.26 8.84
C ILE A 378 25.96 0.48 8.01
N SER A 379 25.05 1.16 7.31
CA SER A 379 24.05 0.53 6.44
C SER A 379 24.69 -0.29 5.31
N GLN A 380 25.77 0.20 4.68
CA GLN A 380 26.47 -0.55 3.63
C GLN A 380 27.16 -1.81 4.17
N GLN A 381 27.76 -1.72 5.35
CA GLN A 381 28.35 -2.88 6.02
C GLN A 381 27.28 -3.92 6.39
N ALA A 382 26.13 -3.47 6.88
CA ALA A 382 24.98 -4.31 7.17
C ALA A 382 24.40 -4.99 5.91
N GLU A 383 24.24 -4.26 4.81
CA GLU A 383 23.80 -4.83 3.52
C GLU A 383 24.80 -5.90 3.02
N ALA A 384 26.10 -5.67 3.16
CA ALA A 384 27.13 -6.65 2.81
C ALA A 384 27.08 -7.90 3.70
N GLU A 385 26.90 -7.73 5.01
CA GLU A 385 26.76 -8.87 5.94
C GLU A 385 25.53 -9.72 5.60
N LEU A 386 24.39 -9.10 5.30
CA LEU A 386 23.19 -9.81 4.86
C LEU A 386 23.47 -10.61 3.57
N ALA A 387 24.11 -9.99 2.59
CA ALA A 387 24.47 -10.65 1.34
C ALA A 387 25.36 -11.87 1.58
N ASP A 388 26.38 -11.75 2.44
CA ASP A 388 27.28 -12.86 2.78
C ASP A 388 26.54 -14.02 3.43
N VAL A 389 25.56 -13.73 4.29
CA VAL A 389 24.69 -14.73 4.91
C VAL A 389 23.88 -15.50 3.87
N ILE A 390 23.24 -14.80 2.94
CA ILE A 390 22.43 -15.43 1.88
C ILE A 390 23.33 -16.22 0.91
N HIS A 391 24.49 -15.67 0.51
CA HIS A 391 25.46 -16.35 -0.34
C HIS A 391 26.02 -17.63 0.32
N ALA A 392 26.23 -17.61 1.64
CA ALA A 392 26.65 -18.80 2.38
C ALA A 392 25.57 -19.90 2.42
N ALA A 393 24.29 -19.53 2.45
CA ALA A 393 23.19 -20.48 2.33
C ALA A 393 23.09 -21.05 0.90
N SER A 394 23.18 -20.19 -0.13
CA SER A 394 23.12 -20.58 -1.54
C SER A 394 24.19 -21.63 -1.91
N ARG A 395 25.43 -21.51 -1.41
CA ARG A 395 26.51 -22.47 -1.68
C ARG A 395 26.25 -23.90 -1.18
N LYS A 396 25.26 -24.10 -0.30
CA LYS A 396 24.88 -25.42 0.21
C LYS A 396 23.81 -26.10 -0.64
N GLN A 397 23.15 -25.37 -1.54
CA GLN A 397 22.04 -25.87 -2.34
C GLN A 397 22.42 -25.96 -3.82
N PRO A 398 22.25 -27.12 -4.48
CA PRO A 398 22.49 -27.23 -5.91
C PRO A 398 21.43 -26.43 -6.68
N VAL A 399 21.85 -25.45 -7.47
CA VAL A 399 20.94 -24.62 -8.27
C VAL A 399 20.68 -25.30 -9.61
N ALA A 400 19.44 -25.77 -9.82
CA ALA A 400 18.97 -26.27 -11.11
C ALA A 400 18.11 -25.20 -11.79
N VAL A 401 18.38 -24.92 -13.07
CA VAL A 401 17.69 -23.87 -13.84
C VAL A 401 16.54 -24.48 -14.62
N ALA A 402 15.31 -24.07 -14.32
CA ALA A 402 14.16 -24.32 -15.19
C ALA A 402 13.71 -23.01 -15.83
N ALA A 403 13.80 -22.92 -17.15
CA ALA A 403 13.14 -21.87 -17.91
C ALA A 403 11.67 -22.28 -18.12
N THR A 404 10.74 -21.59 -17.46
CA THR A 404 9.30 -21.78 -17.73
C THR A 404 8.79 -20.61 -18.55
N ALA A 405 8.48 -20.87 -19.82
CA ALA A 405 7.61 -20.03 -20.61
C ALA A 405 6.16 -20.44 -20.33
N ALA A 406 5.31 -19.49 -19.91
CA ALA A 406 3.89 -19.75 -19.73
C ALA A 406 3.23 -19.91 -21.12
N PHE A 407 2.61 -21.07 -21.34
CA PHE A 407 1.74 -21.29 -22.51
C PHE A 407 0.42 -20.56 -22.26
N VAL A 408 -0.08 -19.86 -23.28
CA VAL A 408 -1.33 -19.12 -23.20
C VAL A 408 -2.37 -19.82 -24.07
N GLU A 409 -3.45 -20.32 -23.46
CA GLU A 409 -4.63 -20.75 -24.21
C GLU A 409 -5.65 -19.59 -24.29
N PRO A 410 -5.92 -19.06 -25.49
CA PRO A 410 -7.03 -18.13 -25.70
C PRO A 410 -8.35 -18.89 -25.48
N VAL A 411 -9.22 -18.35 -24.62
CA VAL A 411 -10.61 -18.83 -24.56
C VAL A 411 -11.37 -18.22 -25.73
N ALA A 412 -12.20 -19.02 -26.41
CA ALA A 412 -12.96 -18.64 -27.61
C ALA A 412 -14.07 -17.58 -27.36
N GLN A 413 -13.71 -16.40 -26.86
CA GLN A 413 -14.60 -15.23 -26.68
C GLN A 413 -14.16 -14.10 -27.59
N SER A 414 -15.12 -13.47 -28.28
CA SER A 414 -14.88 -12.38 -29.25
C SER A 414 -14.63 -11.03 -28.60
N TRP A 415 -15.24 -10.76 -27.44
CA TRP A 415 -15.05 -9.55 -26.63
C TRP A 415 -15.82 -9.68 -25.29
N PRO A 416 -15.21 -9.41 -24.12
CA PRO A 416 -13.78 -9.17 -23.91
C PRO A 416 -12.93 -10.44 -24.16
N ILE A 417 -11.64 -10.25 -24.44
CA ILE A 417 -10.73 -11.36 -24.76
C ILE A 417 -10.34 -12.06 -23.47
N GLY A 418 -10.78 -13.31 -23.29
CA GLY A 418 -10.51 -14.13 -22.11
C GLY A 418 -9.28 -15.02 -22.29
N VAL A 419 -8.31 -14.90 -21.40
CA VAL A 419 -7.03 -15.61 -21.46
C VAL A 419 -6.75 -16.30 -20.13
N ARG A 420 -6.33 -17.57 -20.14
CA ARG A 420 -5.78 -18.21 -18.94
C ARG A 420 -4.26 -18.03 -18.90
N SER A 421 -3.74 -17.62 -17.75
CA SER A 421 -2.31 -17.44 -17.57
C SER A 421 -1.90 -17.61 -16.12
N ALA A 422 -0.78 -18.30 -15.89
CA ALA A 422 -0.04 -18.31 -14.62
C ALA A 422 0.67 -16.99 -14.33
N ASN A 423 0.68 -16.06 -15.30
CA ASN A 423 1.25 -14.74 -15.11
C ASN A 423 0.35 -13.91 -14.19
N SER A 424 0.84 -13.67 -12.98
CA SER A 424 0.26 -12.80 -11.96
C SER A 424 0.30 -11.30 -12.32
N ALA A 425 0.88 -10.95 -13.47
CA ALA A 425 0.97 -9.57 -13.92
C ALA A 425 -0.41 -8.95 -14.20
N LEU A 426 -0.94 -8.05 -13.36
CA LEU A 426 -2.21 -7.35 -13.62
C LEU A 426 -2.03 -6.14 -14.56
N GLN A 427 -1.42 -6.30 -15.74
CA GLN A 427 -1.22 -5.20 -16.68
C GLN A 427 -1.79 -5.47 -18.08
N ASP A 428 -1.84 -4.40 -18.88
CA ASP A 428 -2.17 -4.41 -20.30
C ASP A 428 -1.21 -5.37 -21.05
N ASP A 429 -1.72 -6.06 -22.05
CA ASP A 429 -0.95 -6.99 -22.88
C ASP A 429 -0.96 -6.49 -24.33
N PRO A 430 0.20 -6.27 -24.98
CA PRO A 430 0.25 -5.83 -26.37
C PRO A 430 -0.54 -6.72 -27.35
N SER A 431 -0.69 -8.00 -27.03
CA SER A 431 -1.40 -9.00 -27.86
C SER A 431 -2.91 -9.01 -27.62
N TYR A 432 -3.37 -8.62 -26.43
CA TYR A 432 -4.80 -8.72 -26.03
C TYR A 432 -5.46 -7.37 -25.76
N GLY A 433 -4.69 -6.30 -25.62
CA GLY A 433 -5.15 -4.96 -25.29
C GLY A 433 -5.09 -4.65 -23.79
N ARG A 434 -6.02 -3.84 -23.29
CA ARG A 434 -5.94 -3.31 -21.93
C ARG A 434 -6.63 -4.21 -20.92
N LEU A 435 -6.03 -4.46 -19.76
CA LEU A 435 -6.61 -5.36 -18.76
C LEU A 435 -7.90 -4.76 -18.17
N LEU A 436 -8.99 -5.52 -18.23
CA LEU A 436 -10.27 -5.17 -17.60
C LEU A 436 -10.38 -5.77 -16.20
N ALA A 437 -10.18 -7.09 -16.11
CA ALA A 437 -10.41 -7.82 -14.89
C ALA A 437 -9.59 -9.11 -14.84
N THR A 438 -9.35 -9.60 -13.63
CA THR A 438 -8.74 -10.91 -13.36
C THR A 438 -9.66 -11.70 -12.46
N GLU A 439 -9.78 -13.00 -12.74
CA GLU A 439 -10.58 -13.93 -11.97
C GLU A 439 -10.09 -14.00 -10.53
N ARG A 440 -11.03 -13.99 -9.58
CA ARG A 440 -10.79 -14.31 -8.18
C ARG A 440 -11.20 -15.74 -7.94
N LEU A 441 -10.28 -16.53 -7.41
CA LEU A 441 -10.64 -17.83 -6.84
C LEU A 441 -11.43 -17.58 -5.56
N GLY A 442 -12.69 -18.01 -5.52
CA GLY A 442 -13.46 -17.98 -4.28
C GLY A 442 -12.80 -18.84 -3.19
N GLU A 443 -13.04 -18.54 -1.91
CA GLU A 443 -12.37 -19.22 -0.79
C GLU A 443 -12.49 -20.74 -0.84
N GLU A 444 -13.66 -21.28 -1.19
CA GLU A 444 -13.91 -22.72 -1.25
C GLU A 444 -13.04 -23.40 -2.33
N ALA A 445 -12.97 -22.79 -3.52
CA ALA A 445 -12.08 -23.24 -4.59
C ALA A 445 -10.59 -23.09 -4.18
N ALA A 446 -10.24 -21.99 -3.50
CA ALA A 446 -8.89 -21.73 -3.02
C ALA A 446 -8.45 -22.69 -1.90
N ARG A 447 -9.38 -23.27 -1.13
CA ARG A 447 -9.12 -24.28 -0.09
C ARG A 447 -8.97 -25.70 -0.67
N ALA A 448 -9.62 -25.99 -1.80
CA ALA A 448 -9.64 -27.32 -2.41
C ALA A 448 -8.38 -27.66 -3.24
N ILE A 449 -7.55 -26.67 -3.56
CA ILE A 449 -6.36 -26.82 -4.42
C ILE A 449 -5.08 -26.38 -3.69
N ARG A 450 -3.93 -26.99 -4.03
CA ARG A 450 -2.62 -26.32 -3.81
C ARG A 450 -2.69 -24.98 -4.57
N TYR A 451 -2.14 -23.90 -4.02
CA TYR A 451 -2.26 -22.55 -4.60
C TYR A 451 -2.06 -22.63 -6.13
N ALA A 452 -3.11 -22.31 -6.90
CA ALA A 452 -2.99 -22.21 -8.34
C ALA A 452 -2.62 -20.76 -8.65
N PRO A 453 -1.56 -20.46 -9.41
CA PRO A 453 -1.30 -19.11 -9.89
C PRO A 453 -2.14 -18.76 -11.12
N GLU A 454 -2.61 -19.77 -11.87
CA GLU A 454 -3.33 -19.56 -13.12
C GLU A 454 -4.70 -18.93 -12.89
N ARG A 455 -4.94 -17.79 -13.53
CA ARG A 455 -6.23 -17.07 -13.50
C ARG A 455 -6.71 -16.82 -14.90
N ARG A 456 -8.04 -16.82 -15.07
CA ARG A 456 -8.65 -16.20 -16.24
C ARG A 456 -8.55 -14.68 -16.14
N ARG A 457 -8.15 -14.04 -17.23
CA ARG A 457 -7.97 -12.61 -17.36
C ARG A 457 -8.77 -12.11 -18.55
N TRP A 458 -9.35 -10.92 -18.45
CA TRP A 458 -10.15 -10.33 -19.51
C TRP A 458 -9.53 -9.02 -19.96
N PHE A 459 -9.35 -8.88 -21.26
CA PHE A 459 -8.79 -7.69 -21.88
C PHE A 459 -9.82 -6.99 -22.76
N ALA A 460 -9.75 -5.66 -22.74
CA ALA A 460 -10.31 -4.79 -23.74
C ALA A 460 -9.39 -4.84 -24.98
N GLY A 461 -9.70 -5.74 -25.92
CA GLY A 461 -9.16 -5.74 -27.28
C GLY A 461 -9.48 -4.47 -28.11
N SER A 462 -9.22 -4.52 -29.42
CA SER A 462 -9.31 -3.34 -30.29
C SER A 462 -10.72 -3.03 -30.82
N THR A 463 -11.72 -3.89 -30.64
CA THR A 463 -13.08 -3.66 -31.21
C THR A 463 -14.16 -4.42 -30.42
N PRO A 464 -15.24 -3.77 -29.94
CA PRO A 464 -16.41 -4.48 -29.41
C PRO A 464 -17.06 -5.30 -30.53
N ALA A 465 -17.35 -6.58 -30.29
CA ALA A 465 -18.12 -7.37 -31.25
C ALA A 465 -19.55 -6.79 -31.37
N PRO A 466 -20.02 -6.38 -32.57
CA PRO A 466 -21.26 -5.62 -32.73
C PRO A 466 -22.56 -6.41 -32.53
N GLU A 467 -22.52 -7.74 -32.38
CA GLU A 467 -23.72 -8.60 -32.48
C GLU A 467 -24.10 -9.36 -31.19
N THR A 468 -23.29 -9.32 -30.13
CA THR A 468 -23.58 -10.01 -28.86
C THR A 468 -23.34 -9.11 -27.66
N THR A 469 -24.30 -9.08 -26.73
CA THR A 469 -24.08 -8.44 -25.41
C THR A 469 -22.90 -9.12 -24.73
N PRO A 470 -21.79 -8.40 -24.44
CA PRO A 470 -20.65 -9.01 -23.79
C PRO A 470 -21.03 -9.46 -22.38
N SER A 471 -20.40 -10.54 -21.89
CA SER A 471 -20.58 -11.02 -20.52
C SER A 471 -19.34 -11.77 -20.05
N LEU A 472 -18.88 -11.48 -18.83
CA LEU A 472 -17.83 -12.26 -18.17
C LEU A 472 -18.37 -13.55 -17.55
N GLY A 473 -19.69 -13.73 -17.52
CA GLY A 473 -20.36 -14.81 -16.77
C GLY A 473 -20.33 -14.56 -15.25
N PRO A 474 -20.82 -15.51 -14.43
CA PRO A 474 -20.99 -15.36 -12.99
C PRO A 474 -19.67 -15.55 -12.21
N VAL A 475 -18.56 -15.09 -12.77
CA VAL A 475 -17.23 -15.23 -12.18
C VAL A 475 -16.98 -14.08 -11.21
N ALA A 476 -16.33 -14.35 -10.08
CA ALA A 476 -15.82 -13.31 -9.20
C ALA A 476 -14.56 -12.72 -9.82
N VAL A 477 -14.44 -11.39 -9.91
CA VAL A 477 -13.31 -10.76 -10.59
C VAL A 477 -12.81 -9.53 -9.84
N ALA A 478 -11.49 -9.32 -9.82
CA ALA A 478 -10.86 -8.07 -9.42
C ALA A 478 -10.67 -7.21 -10.68
N LEU A 479 -10.94 -5.90 -10.59
CA LEU A 479 -10.88 -4.99 -11.73
C LEU A 479 -9.53 -4.29 -11.79
N SER A 480 -9.04 -4.03 -13.00
CA SER A 480 -7.81 -3.27 -13.18
C SER A 480 -7.98 -1.80 -12.73
N THR A 481 -7.08 -1.34 -11.87
CA THR A 481 -7.05 0.04 -11.34
C THR A 481 -6.99 1.08 -12.46
N GLU A 482 -6.45 0.72 -13.62
CA GLU A 482 -6.08 1.66 -14.67
C GLU A 482 -7.26 2.21 -15.46
N TRP A 483 -8.38 1.50 -15.46
CA TRP A 483 -9.61 2.00 -16.06
C TRP A 483 -10.67 2.38 -15.06
N VAL A 484 -10.66 1.79 -13.86
CA VAL A 484 -11.56 2.17 -12.77
C VAL A 484 -11.07 3.47 -12.13
N ARG A 485 -9.86 3.48 -11.53
CA ARG A 485 -9.31 4.68 -10.88
C ARG A 485 -8.67 5.63 -11.88
N GLY A 486 -7.79 5.12 -12.74
CA GLY A 486 -6.99 5.92 -13.67
C GLY A 486 -7.79 6.45 -14.87
N LYS A 487 -8.98 5.90 -15.13
CA LYS A 487 -9.85 6.24 -16.27
C LYS A 487 -9.11 6.28 -17.62
N ARG A 488 -8.04 5.48 -17.78
CA ARG A 488 -7.18 5.47 -18.99
C ARG A 488 -7.87 4.84 -20.20
N LEU A 489 -8.93 4.05 -20.00
CA LEU A 489 -9.78 3.54 -21.08
C LEU A 489 -10.77 4.59 -21.59
N PRO A 490 -10.99 4.72 -22.91
CA PRO A 490 -12.04 5.60 -23.44
C PRO A 490 -13.41 5.25 -22.87
N ARG A 491 -14.26 6.25 -22.63
CA ARG A 491 -15.61 6.09 -22.04
C ARG A 491 -16.43 4.99 -22.72
N VAL A 492 -16.45 4.96 -24.06
CA VAL A 492 -17.20 3.96 -24.84
C VAL A 492 -16.76 2.52 -24.50
N ILE A 493 -15.46 2.31 -24.28
CA ILE A 493 -14.93 1.00 -23.88
C ILE A 493 -15.29 0.67 -22.43
N ARG A 494 -15.27 1.67 -21.54
CA ARG A 494 -15.70 1.49 -20.14
C ARG A 494 -17.19 1.13 -20.04
N GLU A 495 -18.04 1.80 -20.82
CA GLU A 495 -19.48 1.50 -20.90
C GLU A 495 -19.72 0.08 -21.46
N ALA A 496 -18.99 -0.32 -22.51
CA ALA A 496 -19.05 -1.70 -23.02
C ALA A 496 -18.56 -2.73 -21.99
N ALA A 497 -17.50 -2.42 -21.23
CA ALA A 497 -17.01 -3.26 -20.14
C ALA A 497 -18.02 -3.37 -18.98
N ALA A 498 -18.73 -2.30 -18.67
CA ALA A 498 -19.80 -2.32 -17.66
C ALA A 498 -20.95 -3.27 -18.06
N CYS A 499 -21.34 -3.30 -19.35
CA CYS A 499 -22.27 -4.32 -19.85
C CYS A 499 -21.73 -5.73 -19.61
N ALA A 500 -20.44 -5.95 -19.89
CA ALA A 500 -19.78 -7.23 -19.71
C ALA A 500 -19.74 -7.69 -18.24
N LEU A 501 -19.60 -6.74 -17.31
CA LEU A 501 -19.54 -6.97 -15.87
C LEU A 501 -20.91 -7.10 -15.20
N ARG A 502 -22.01 -6.80 -15.92
CA ARG A 502 -23.38 -6.89 -15.39
C ARG A 502 -23.64 -8.23 -14.70
N ASP A 503 -23.16 -9.32 -15.30
CA ASP A 503 -23.41 -10.68 -14.83
C ASP A 503 -22.29 -11.22 -13.93
N ALA A 504 -21.17 -10.52 -13.81
CA ALA A 504 -20.07 -10.87 -12.90
C ALA A 504 -20.58 -10.92 -11.46
N ARG A 505 -20.07 -11.88 -10.67
CA ARG A 505 -20.53 -12.07 -9.29
C ARG A 505 -20.25 -10.82 -8.47
N PRO A 506 -21.28 -10.16 -7.89
CA PRO A 506 -21.06 -8.95 -7.11
C PRO A 506 -20.48 -9.29 -5.73
N ASP A 507 -19.65 -8.40 -5.20
CA ASP A 507 -19.17 -8.45 -3.82
C ASP A 507 -20.27 -8.02 -2.84
N TRP A 508 -21.12 -7.10 -3.28
CA TRP A 508 -22.33 -6.71 -2.57
C TRP A 508 -23.44 -6.36 -3.55
N ALA A 509 -24.67 -6.67 -3.16
CA ALA A 509 -25.86 -6.32 -3.91
C ALA A 509 -26.90 -5.66 -2.98
N THR A 510 -27.66 -4.73 -3.54
CA THR A 510 -28.78 -4.09 -2.85
C THR A 510 -29.89 -3.78 -3.81
N THR A 511 -31.08 -3.55 -3.25
CA THR A 511 -32.14 -2.81 -3.95
C THR A 511 -32.05 -1.33 -3.62
N ALA A 512 -32.47 -0.49 -4.57
CA ALA A 512 -32.54 0.95 -4.39
C ALA A 512 -33.89 1.48 -4.86
N ARG A 513 -34.28 2.65 -4.35
CA ARG A 513 -35.46 3.38 -4.84
C ARG A 513 -35.05 4.76 -5.29
N CYS A 514 -35.52 5.15 -6.47
CA CYS A 514 -35.40 6.52 -6.93
C CYS A 514 -36.22 7.44 -6.03
N VAL A 515 -35.56 8.37 -5.34
CA VAL A 515 -36.17 9.35 -4.42
C VAL A 515 -36.18 10.77 -4.99
N GLY A 516 -35.52 10.97 -6.13
CA GLY A 516 -35.54 12.23 -6.87
C GLY A 516 -34.92 12.05 -8.26
N ALA A 517 -35.40 12.80 -9.24
CA ALA A 517 -34.86 12.82 -10.59
C ALA A 517 -34.84 14.24 -11.13
N SER A 518 -33.86 14.54 -11.97
CA SER A 518 -33.71 15.79 -12.70
C SER A 518 -33.42 15.48 -14.18
N ALA A 519 -33.32 16.51 -15.02
CA ALA A 519 -32.95 16.34 -16.42
C ALA A 519 -31.58 15.68 -16.62
N ASN A 520 -30.68 15.78 -15.64
CA ASN A 520 -29.27 15.40 -15.77
C ASN A 520 -28.84 14.30 -14.79
N GLY A 521 -29.75 13.74 -13.98
CA GLY A 521 -29.37 12.84 -12.90
C GLY A 521 -30.53 12.40 -12.02
N PHE A 522 -30.24 11.54 -11.04
CA PHE A 522 -31.22 11.01 -10.09
C PHE A 522 -30.58 10.69 -8.74
N ALA A 523 -31.43 10.55 -7.73
CA ALA A 523 -31.06 10.20 -6.37
C ALA A 523 -31.64 8.83 -6.01
N LEU A 524 -30.81 7.94 -5.49
CA LEU A 524 -31.19 6.62 -5.02
C LEU A 524 -31.09 6.54 -3.51
N ALA A 525 -32.13 6.06 -2.84
CA ALA A 525 -32.03 5.58 -1.46
C ALA A 525 -31.70 4.09 -1.48
N LEU A 526 -30.64 3.68 -0.77
CA LEU A 526 -30.14 2.31 -0.70
C LEU A 526 -29.37 2.02 0.59
N VAL A 527 -28.88 0.79 0.72
CA VAL A 527 -27.87 0.39 1.70
C VAL A 527 -26.59 0.06 0.94
N LEU A 528 -25.45 0.57 1.40
CA LEU A 528 -24.15 0.38 0.73
C LEU A 528 -23.02 0.20 1.75
N PRO A 529 -21.82 -0.27 1.34
CA PRO A 529 -20.70 -0.38 2.25
C PRO A 529 -20.24 0.98 2.81
N SER A 530 -20.06 1.07 4.13
CA SER A 530 -19.71 2.30 4.86
C SER A 530 -18.51 3.07 4.30
N HIS A 531 -17.49 2.39 3.79
CA HIS A 531 -16.28 3.03 3.26
C HIS A 531 -16.55 3.88 2.00
N LEU A 532 -17.65 3.63 1.28
CA LEU A 532 -18.02 4.45 0.13
C LEU A 532 -18.49 5.86 0.53
N LEU A 533 -18.88 6.09 1.79
CA LEU A 533 -19.27 7.41 2.30
C LEU A 533 -18.15 8.45 2.15
N THR A 534 -16.91 8.02 2.33
CA THR A 534 -15.70 8.86 2.25
C THR A 534 -14.91 8.61 0.96
N GLY A 535 -15.16 7.50 0.26
CA GLY A 535 -14.43 7.02 -0.92
C GLY A 535 -15.04 7.36 -2.28
N VAL A 536 -15.94 8.35 -2.37
CA VAL A 536 -16.72 8.70 -3.58
C VAL A 536 -15.87 8.79 -4.86
N ARG A 537 -14.65 9.33 -4.77
CA ARG A 537 -13.76 9.53 -5.92
C ARG A 537 -13.16 8.25 -6.50
N ALA A 538 -13.17 7.15 -5.74
CA ALA A 538 -12.61 5.87 -6.17
C ALA A 538 -13.64 4.96 -6.88
N VAL A 539 -14.90 5.37 -6.92
CA VAL A 539 -16.00 4.61 -7.52
C VAL A 539 -16.24 5.07 -8.95
N VAL A 540 -16.31 4.13 -9.88
CA VAL A 540 -16.92 4.37 -11.20
C VAL A 540 -18.31 3.76 -11.20
N ALA A 541 -19.30 4.56 -11.56
CA ALA A 541 -20.69 4.15 -11.57
C ALA A 541 -21.20 4.03 -13.00
N PHE A 542 -22.03 3.01 -13.27
CA PHE A 542 -22.66 2.80 -14.58
C PHE A 542 -24.13 2.45 -14.40
N LEU A 543 -25.01 3.06 -15.21
CA LEU A 543 -26.38 2.59 -15.37
C LEU A 543 -26.44 1.64 -16.57
N VAL A 544 -26.65 0.35 -16.30
CA VAL A 544 -26.88 -0.68 -17.31
C VAL A 544 -28.37 -0.77 -17.61
N GLU A 545 -28.75 -0.62 -18.87
CA GLU A 545 -30.14 -0.70 -19.33
C GLU A 545 -30.75 -2.09 -19.04
N PRO A 546 -32.09 -2.23 -18.91
CA PRO A 546 -32.73 -3.51 -18.61
C PRO A 546 -32.41 -4.65 -19.60
N ASN A 547 -32.19 -4.35 -20.88
CA ASN A 547 -31.74 -5.33 -21.88
C ASN A 547 -30.24 -5.70 -21.74
N GLY A 548 -29.50 -4.92 -20.95
CA GLY A 548 -28.04 -4.89 -20.75
C GLY A 548 -27.17 -4.76 -21.99
N GLY A 549 -27.75 -4.36 -23.13
CA GLY A 549 -26.99 -4.07 -24.34
C GLY A 549 -26.23 -2.75 -24.29
N ARG A 550 -26.61 -1.85 -23.38
CA ARG A 550 -26.01 -0.52 -23.22
C ARG A 550 -25.84 -0.16 -21.75
N ALA A 551 -24.75 0.56 -21.47
CA ALA A 551 -24.47 1.17 -20.19
C ALA A 551 -24.11 2.64 -20.38
N HIS A 552 -24.41 3.44 -19.35
CA HIS A 552 -24.11 4.88 -19.33
C HIS A 552 -23.23 5.16 -18.12
N GLU A 553 -22.02 5.69 -18.33
CA GLU A 553 -21.16 6.11 -17.23
C GLU A 553 -21.83 7.26 -16.46
N LEU A 554 -21.86 7.12 -15.14
CA LEU A 554 -22.44 8.08 -14.21
C LEU A 554 -21.32 8.80 -13.45
N THR A 555 -21.55 10.07 -13.14
CA THR A 555 -20.79 10.84 -12.16
C THR A 555 -21.47 10.69 -10.82
N LEU A 556 -20.72 10.31 -9.80
CA LEU A 556 -21.20 10.23 -8.43
C LEU A 556 -21.04 11.60 -7.75
N ASP A 557 -22.15 12.32 -7.58
CA ASP A 557 -22.13 13.70 -7.08
C ASP A 557 -21.95 13.76 -5.56
N GLY A 558 -22.48 12.75 -4.84
CA GLY A 558 -22.33 12.65 -3.40
C GLY A 558 -23.10 11.48 -2.78
N ILE A 559 -22.69 11.13 -1.56
CA ILE A 559 -23.36 10.12 -0.74
C ILE A 559 -23.63 10.73 0.64
N ALA A 560 -24.89 10.72 1.07
CA ALA A 560 -25.32 11.22 2.37
C ALA A 560 -25.89 10.06 3.22
N PRO A 561 -25.39 9.83 4.44
CA PRO A 561 -25.92 8.78 5.31
C PRO A 561 -27.35 9.10 5.75
N LEU A 562 -28.18 8.06 5.90
CA LEU A 562 -29.54 8.14 6.41
C LEU A 562 -29.60 7.64 7.86
N GLY A 563 -30.35 8.35 8.70
CA GLY A 563 -30.56 7.96 10.10
C GLY A 563 -31.45 6.74 10.31
N LEU A 564 -32.20 6.32 9.29
CA LEU A 564 -33.05 5.13 9.32
C LEU A 564 -32.84 4.29 8.04
N PRO A 565 -32.80 2.95 8.15
CA PRO A 565 -32.65 2.09 6.99
C PRO A 565 -33.90 2.17 6.10
N PRO A 566 -33.73 2.29 4.77
CA PRO A 566 -34.87 2.38 3.84
C PRO A 566 -35.65 1.05 3.65
N GLY A 567 -35.31 0.02 4.43
CA GLY A 567 -35.95 -1.31 4.39
C GLY A 567 -35.50 -2.19 3.22
N PHE A 568 -34.35 -1.90 2.60
CA PHE A 568 -33.79 -2.70 1.51
C PHE A 568 -32.83 -3.78 2.03
N ALA A 569 -32.85 -4.94 1.38
CA ALA A 569 -31.88 -5.99 1.62
C ALA A 569 -30.50 -5.56 1.12
N PHE A 570 -29.47 -5.88 1.91
CA PHE A 570 -28.06 -5.78 1.56
C PHE A 570 -27.46 -7.18 1.63
N GLU A 571 -27.00 -7.67 0.49
CA GLU A 571 -26.42 -9.00 0.33
C GLU A 571 -24.92 -8.86 0.13
N THR A 572 -24.11 -9.60 0.88
CA THR A 572 -22.67 -9.67 0.66
C THR A 572 -22.12 -11.00 1.14
N GLN A 573 -21.04 -11.45 0.52
CA GLN A 573 -20.23 -12.57 1.02
C GLN A 573 -18.96 -12.10 1.73
N ARG A 574 -18.77 -10.77 1.84
CA ARG A 574 -17.61 -10.13 2.42
C ARG A 574 -17.97 -9.59 3.82
N PRO A 575 -17.62 -10.30 4.91
CA PRO A 575 -18.01 -9.92 6.27
C PRO A 575 -17.47 -8.55 6.72
N GLU A 576 -16.41 -8.04 6.09
CA GLU A 576 -15.84 -6.72 6.31
C GLU A 576 -16.68 -5.56 5.76
N LEU A 577 -17.66 -5.82 4.89
CA LEU A 577 -18.48 -4.78 4.29
C LEU A 577 -19.62 -4.36 5.23
N THR A 578 -19.32 -3.41 6.12
CA THR A 578 -20.33 -2.84 7.03
C THR A 578 -21.41 -2.07 6.27
N PRO A 579 -22.69 -2.47 6.33
CA PRO A 579 -23.78 -1.81 5.60
C PRO A 579 -24.20 -0.50 6.27
N VAL A 580 -24.38 0.55 5.47
CA VAL A 580 -24.90 1.86 5.91
C VAL A 580 -26.04 2.32 4.99
N PRO A 581 -27.20 2.71 5.55
CA PRO A 581 -28.24 3.42 4.82
C PRO A 581 -27.76 4.76 4.26
N ALA A 582 -28.00 5.01 2.98
CA ALA A 582 -27.58 6.27 2.35
C ALA A 582 -28.50 6.71 1.21
N VAL A 583 -28.44 8.01 0.91
CA VAL A 583 -28.88 8.56 -0.37
C VAL A 583 -27.66 8.84 -1.22
N VAL A 584 -27.70 8.35 -2.45
CA VAL A 584 -26.66 8.54 -3.44
C VAL A 584 -27.21 9.41 -4.57
N SER A 585 -26.54 10.52 -4.84
CA SER A 585 -26.85 11.41 -5.96
C SER A 585 -25.89 11.14 -7.11
N VAL A 586 -26.45 10.93 -8.30
CA VAL A 586 -25.67 10.70 -9.52
C VAL A 586 -26.15 11.60 -10.66
N SER A 587 -25.21 12.00 -11.51
CA SER A 587 -25.44 12.74 -12.74
C SER A 587 -24.84 12.01 -13.94
N GLY A 588 -25.25 12.35 -15.16
CA GLY A 588 -24.74 11.69 -16.36
C GLY A 588 -25.24 12.30 -17.66
N ILE A 589 -24.44 12.15 -18.71
CA ILE A 589 -24.75 12.65 -20.06
C ILE A 589 -25.71 11.66 -20.73
N GLY A 590 -26.87 12.15 -21.20
CA GLY A 590 -27.84 11.35 -21.97
C GLY A 590 -28.85 10.55 -21.14
N LEU A 591 -28.99 10.84 -19.84
CA LEU A 591 -29.83 10.07 -18.91
C LEU A 591 -31.36 10.25 -19.10
N ALA A 592 -31.81 11.19 -19.92
CA ALA A 592 -33.23 11.43 -20.17
C ALA A 592 -33.72 10.68 -21.44
N PRO A 593 -34.81 9.88 -21.40
CA PRO A 593 -35.62 9.47 -20.26
C PRO A 593 -35.34 8.00 -19.93
N ILE A 594 -34.17 7.69 -19.40
CA ILE A 594 -33.94 6.33 -18.89
C ILE A 594 -34.75 6.23 -17.60
N ALA A 595 -35.99 5.72 -17.71
CA ALA A 595 -36.76 5.30 -16.56
C ALA A 595 -35.85 4.37 -15.72
N PRO A 596 -35.79 4.51 -14.39
CA PRO A 596 -34.83 3.81 -13.55
C PRO A 596 -35.21 2.33 -13.38
N ASN A 597 -35.38 1.61 -14.48
CA ASN A 597 -35.70 0.19 -14.58
C ASN A 597 -34.44 -0.59 -15.02
N GLY A 598 -33.28 -0.24 -14.45
CA GLY A 598 -31.98 -0.80 -14.81
C GLY A 598 -31.19 -1.26 -13.60
N THR A 599 -29.96 -1.68 -13.84
CA THR A 599 -29.00 -2.03 -12.79
C THR A 599 -27.91 -0.97 -12.74
N VAL A 600 -27.68 -0.39 -11.57
CA VAL A 600 -26.52 0.47 -11.35
C VAL A 600 -25.37 -0.40 -10.84
N LEU A 601 -24.22 -0.32 -11.50
CA LEU A 601 -22.98 -0.93 -11.06
C LEU A 601 -22.13 0.13 -10.37
N PHE A 602 -21.67 -0.16 -9.15
CA PHE A 602 -20.62 0.60 -8.48
C PHE A 602 -19.35 -0.23 -8.52
N LEU A 603 -18.35 0.25 -9.23
CA LEU A 603 -17.11 -0.46 -9.48
C LEU A 603 -15.95 0.26 -8.77
N THR A 604 -15.24 -0.48 -7.93
CA THR A 604 -13.88 -0.15 -7.49
C THR A 604 -12.94 -1.22 -8.07
N ASP A 605 -11.63 -1.03 -7.97
CA ASP A 605 -10.66 -2.02 -8.48
C ASP A 605 -10.76 -3.39 -7.78
N ASP A 606 -11.41 -3.45 -6.63
CA ASP A 606 -11.52 -4.64 -5.78
C ASP A 606 -12.96 -5.04 -5.43
N LEU A 607 -13.97 -4.22 -5.74
CA LEU A 607 -15.38 -4.50 -5.45
C LEU A 607 -16.29 -4.23 -6.65
N ILE A 608 -17.23 -5.13 -6.85
CA ILE A 608 -18.38 -4.98 -7.74
C ILE A 608 -19.65 -4.87 -6.88
N GLY A 609 -20.20 -3.67 -6.82
CA GLY A 609 -21.51 -3.40 -6.25
C GLY A 609 -22.61 -3.48 -7.30
N ARG A 610 -23.68 -4.23 -7.03
CA ARG A 610 -24.84 -4.32 -7.91
C ARG A 610 -26.09 -3.75 -7.25
N ILE A 611 -26.64 -2.70 -7.84
CA ILE A 611 -27.81 -1.99 -7.32
C ILE A 611 -28.98 -2.18 -8.28
N ALA A 612 -29.96 -3.00 -7.87
CA ALA A 612 -31.19 -3.16 -8.63
C ALA A 612 -32.15 -2.01 -8.28
N ILE A 613 -32.55 -1.20 -9.26
CA ILE A 613 -33.50 -0.12 -8.99
C ILE A 613 -34.93 -0.69 -9.00
N ALA A 614 -35.63 -0.54 -7.88
CA ALA A 614 -37.00 -0.99 -7.74
C ALA A 614 -37.92 -0.14 -8.65
N PRO A 615 -38.90 -0.77 -9.33
CA PRO A 615 -39.90 -0.04 -10.10
C PRO A 615 -40.66 0.92 -9.19
N ALA A 616 -41.01 2.09 -9.74
CA ALA A 616 -41.86 3.04 -9.03
C ALA A 616 -43.12 2.32 -8.57
N ARG A 617 -43.49 2.41 -7.28
CA ARG A 617 -44.78 1.91 -6.81
C ARG A 617 -45.84 2.56 -7.69
N GLY A 618 -46.63 1.74 -8.38
CA GLY A 618 -47.70 2.21 -9.23
C GLY A 618 -48.53 3.24 -8.47
N SER A 619 -48.88 4.32 -9.17
CA SER A 619 -49.90 5.24 -8.72
C SER A 619 -51.04 4.44 -8.11
N ILE A 620 -51.35 4.70 -6.84
CA ILE A 620 -52.71 4.44 -6.36
C ILE A 620 -53.58 5.24 -7.32
N GLN A 621 -54.25 4.55 -8.25
CA GLN A 621 -55.27 5.19 -9.07
C GLN A 621 -56.34 5.77 -8.12
N PRO A 622 -56.86 6.95 -8.44
CA PRO A 622 -57.52 7.85 -7.49
C PRO A 622 -58.68 7.22 -6.70
#